data_AF-A0A943B134-F1
#
_entry.id   AF-A0A943B134-F1
#
_cell.length_a   1.000
_cell.length_b   1.000
_cell.length_c   1.000
_cell.angle_alpha   90.00
_cell.angle_beta   90.00
_cell.angle_gamma   90.00
#
_symmetry.space_group_name_H-M   'P 1'
#
loop_
_entity.id
_entity.type
_entity.pdbx_description
1 polymer ?
#
loop_
_entity_poly.entity_id
_entity_poly.type
_entity_poly.pdbx_seq_one_letter_code
_entity_poly.pdbx_strand_id
1 'polypeptide(L)'
;MGASKRIFESELIERKIKFNKIIKKIINILPYDYNFEIIENYIKKFYFFDYKELCDFKEYYDKKNKFLIKIKKKSRYEMPEISFLLKNLPIVKCLLKKETKEKYQKNYCESESKKLYSQFEKERENKNKKRYEKLSKAQELVQQVEPEFLDKLMGIYFRKNTSQENRMYLFSEVEKYYCQKTVDFFRKVHDTEYNNQLRERAFLRLQEWGHYIRLRKGKYIVIKTKNKKRREFIKKIYKNQLTSLKCTPKELEKRIEESLDQRIKSYDYFISHSSKNSSLVKEIKEIFNADNKNIYCDWISDNHYLKRTLISEATKIVINKRMEQSKELIFVDTPEARNSLWVKYELNYFYNLKKKMYVWNEKINSTEPMKDYWYVDNDYKNMKLF
;
A
#
# COMPACT_ATOMS: atom_id res chain seq x y z
N MET A 1 21.60 -0.88 28.56
CA MET A 1 20.41 -1.13 27.70
C MET A 1 20.76 -1.02 26.20
N GLY A 2 20.44 -2.02 25.39
CA GLY A 2 20.79 -2.05 23.95
C GLY A 2 20.10 -0.94 23.12
N ALA A 3 20.73 -0.48 22.04
CA ALA A 3 20.24 0.63 21.21
C ALA A 3 18.80 0.44 20.72
N SER A 4 18.42 -0.78 20.33
CA SER A 4 17.06 -1.06 19.86
C SER A 4 15.98 -0.95 20.94
N LYS A 5 16.29 -1.28 22.20
CA LYS A 5 15.33 -1.13 23.31
C LYS A 5 15.11 0.35 23.65
N ARG A 6 16.19 1.14 23.67
CA ARG A 6 16.13 2.60 23.85
C ARG A 6 15.29 3.31 22.77
N ILE A 7 15.39 2.86 21.51
CA ILE A 7 14.56 3.39 20.42
C ILE A 7 13.08 3.11 20.68
N PHE A 8 12.73 1.87 21.04
CA PHE A 8 11.36 1.50 21.37
C PHE A 8 10.79 2.34 22.53
N GLU A 9 11.54 2.48 23.62
CA GLU A 9 11.11 3.25 24.80
C GLU A 9 10.92 4.73 24.46
N SER A 10 11.83 5.32 23.69
CA SER A 10 11.71 6.69 23.20
C SER A 10 10.44 6.87 22.36
N GLU A 11 10.17 5.96 21.42
CA GLU A 11 8.96 6.00 20.58
C GLU A 11 7.68 5.79 21.39
N LEU A 12 7.71 4.96 22.45
CA LEU A 12 6.60 4.76 23.35
C LEU A 12 6.32 6.02 24.19
N ILE A 13 7.36 6.70 24.67
CA ILE A 13 7.23 7.96 25.41
C ILE A 13 6.63 9.06 24.52
N GLU A 14 7.14 9.23 23.30
CA GLU A 14 6.61 10.20 22.34
C GLU A 14 5.11 9.98 22.10
N ARG A 15 4.67 8.72 21.99
CA ARG A 15 3.25 8.36 21.86
C ARG A 15 2.44 8.72 23.09
N LYS A 16 2.91 8.37 24.30
CA LYS A 16 2.23 8.74 25.55
C LYS A 16 2.02 10.25 25.63
N ILE A 17 3.02 11.04 25.23
CA ILE A 17 2.93 12.51 25.15
C ILE A 17 1.88 12.94 24.12
N LYS A 18 1.87 12.35 22.93
CA LYS A 18 0.88 12.63 21.88
C LYS A 18 -0.54 12.35 22.34
N PHE A 19 -0.80 11.19 22.96
CA PHE A 19 -2.12 10.83 23.47
C PHE A 19 -2.54 11.70 24.66
N ASN A 20 -1.62 12.11 25.54
CA ASN A 20 -1.94 13.11 26.56
C ASN A 20 -2.46 14.41 25.94
N LYS A 21 -1.86 14.89 24.85
CA LYS A 21 -2.33 16.09 24.11
C LYS A 21 -3.69 15.87 23.45
N ILE A 22 -3.95 14.67 22.93
CA ILE A 22 -5.25 14.29 22.36
C ILE A 22 -6.34 14.32 23.44
N ILE A 23 -6.08 13.67 24.58
CA ILE A 23 -7.06 13.58 25.67
C ILE A 23 -7.38 14.96 26.25
N LYS A 24 -6.39 15.87 26.36
CA LYS A 24 -6.64 17.26 26.76
C LYS A 24 -7.72 17.96 25.91
N LYS A 25 -7.82 17.62 24.62
CA LYS A 25 -8.84 18.18 23.73
C LYS A 25 -10.20 17.50 23.90
N ILE A 26 -10.17 16.20 24.21
CA ILE A 26 -11.39 15.39 24.41
C ILE A 26 -12.10 15.75 25.72
N ILE A 27 -11.38 16.19 26.76
CA ILE A 27 -11.95 16.54 28.08
C ILE A 27 -13.16 17.48 27.96
N ASN A 28 -13.07 18.48 27.08
CA ASN A 28 -14.08 19.52 26.95
C ASN A 28 -15.42 19.02 26.38
N ILE A 29 -15.43 17.85 25.76
CA ILE A 29 -16.61 17.28 25.09
C ILE A 29 -17.11 16.00 25.75
N LEU A 30 -16.57 15.64 26.93
CA LEU A 30 -17.03 14.46 27.66
C LEU A 30 -18.49 14.63 28.12
N PRO A 31 -19.25 13.54 28.23
CA PRO A 31 -20.58 13.56 28.83
C PRO A 31 -20.50 13.67 30.36
N TYR A 32 -21.62 13.97 31.02
CA TYR A 32 -21.72 14.07 32.48
C TYR A 32 -21.15 12.82 33.19
N ASP A 33 -21.61 11.63 32.81
CA ASP A 33 -21.18 10.35 33.37
C ASP A 33 -20.17 9.63 32.47
N TYR A 34 -18.98 10.20 32.34
CA TYR A 34 -17.92 9.56 31.56
C TYR A 34 -17.19 8.46 32.34
N ASN A 35 -16.77 7.43 31.60
CA ASN A 35 -15.88 6.37 32.06
C ASN A 35 -14.71 6.20 31.07
N PHE A 36 -13.81 5.24 31.33
CA PHE A 36 -12.66 5.00 30.45
C PHE A 36 -13.09 4.55 29.04
N GLU A 37 -14.13 3.75 28.93
CA GLU A 37 -14.63 3.22 27.64
C GLU A 37 -15.12 4.36 26.75
N ILE A 38 -15.82 5.35 27.31
CA ILE A 38 -16.24 6.56 26.59
C ILE A 38 -15.02 7.34 26.07
N ILE A 39 -14.00 7.52 26.92
CA ILE A 39 -12.76 8.20 26.50
C ILE A 39 -12.08 7.43 25.36
N GLU A 40 -11.97 6.10 25.48
CA GLU A 40 -11.38 5.25 24.46
C GLU A 40 -12.18 5.31 23.15
N ASN A 41 -13.50 5.28 23.22
CA ASN A 41 -14.38 5.39 22.05
C ASN A 41 -14.26 6.75 21.37
N TYR A 42 -14.13 7.85 22.13
CA TYR A 42 -13.90 9.18 21.56
C TYR A 42 -12.53 9.27 20.87
N ILE A 43 -11.50 8.62 21.42
CA ILE A 43 -10.20 8.50 20.74
C ILE A 43 -10.35 7.73 19.43
N LYS A 44 -11.03 6.57 19.44
CA LYS A 44 -11.25 5.74 18.24
C LYS A 44 -12.05 6.49 17.16
N LYS A 45 -13.10 7.22 17.55
CA LYS A 45 -13.95 8.01 16.64
C LYS A 45 -13.22 9.23 16.10
N PHE A 46 -12.78 10.13 16.98
CA PHE A 46 -12.27 11.44 16.56
C PHE A 46 -10.82 11.41 16.12
N TYR A 47 -10.00 10.53 16.69
CA TYR A 47 -8.57 10.38 16.40
C TYR A 47 -8.26 8.99 15.83
N PHE A 48 -9.15 8.50 14.97
CA PHE A 48 -9.06 7.19 14.31
C PHE A 48 -7.65 6.86 13.82
N PHE A 49 -7.01 7.77 13.08
CA PHE A 49 -5.69 7.51 12.51
C PHE A 49 -4.57 7.47 13.54
N ASP A 50 -4.66 8.26 14.61
CA ASP A 50 -3.67 8.23 15.69
C ASP A 50 -3.82 6.94 16.50
N TYR A 51 -5.05 6.46 16.68
CA TYR A 51 -5.34 5.15 17.27
C TYR A 51 -4.84 4.00 16.38
N LYS A 52 -5.09 4.06 15.07
CA LYS A 52 -4.57 3.10 14.08
C LYS A 52 -3.04 3.05 14.08
N GLU A 53 -2.39 4.21 14.13
CA GLU A 53 -0.92 4.33 14.23
C GLU A 53 -0.36 3.65 15.51
N LEU A 54 -1.13 3.70 16.62
CA LEU A 54 -0.78 3.02 17.85
C LEU A 54 -0.96 1.49 17.74
N CYS A 55 -1.99 1.05 17.00
CA CYS A 55 -2.19 -0.37 16.68
C CYS A 55 -1.05 -0.92 15.83
N ASP A 56 -0.69 -0.24 14.75
CA ASP A 56 0.42 -0.63 13.86
C ASP A 56 1.75 -0.70 14.62
N PHE A 57 1.98 0.25 15.52
CA PHE A 57 3.17 0.26 16.38
C PHE A 57 3.23 -0.97 17.28
N LYS A 58 2.12 -1.33 17.92
CA LYS A 58 2.04 -2.55 18.74
C LYS A 58 2.32 -3.78 17.88
N GLU A 59 1.62 -3.93 16.77
CA GLU A 59 1.78 -5.05 15.85
C GLU A 59 3.24 -5.21 15.38
N TYR A 60 3.89 -4.11 15.03
CA TYR A 60 5.29 -4.09 14.60
C TYR A 60 6.26 -4.61 15.68
N TYR A 61 6.14 -4.14 16.92
CA TYR A 61 7.04 -4.58 18.01
C TYR A 61 6.69 -5.97 18.52
N ASP A 62 5.41 -6.37 18.49
CA ASP A 62 4.98 -7.72 18.83
C ASP A 62 5.54 -8.74 17.83
N LYS A 63 5.49 -8.45 16.52
CA LYS A 63 6.16 -9.29 15.48
C LYS A 63 7.66 -9.43 15.76
N LYS A 64 8.33 -8.34 16.16
CA LYS A 64 9.77 -8.38 16.48
C LYS A 64 10.07 -9.22 17.72
N ASN A 65 9.26 -9.14 18.76
CA ASN A 65 9.40 -10.00 19.93
C ASN A 65 9.16 -11.47 19.58
N LYS A 66 8.07 -11.77 18.88
CA LYS A 66 7.76 -13.13 18.41
C LYS A 66 8.94 -13.72 17.64
N PHE A 67 9.57 -12.92 16.77
CA PHE A 67 10.79 -13.33 16.07
C PHE A 67 11.97 -13.60 17.02
N LEU A 68 12.23 -12.71 18.00
CA LEU A 68 13.30 -12.90 18.99
C LEU A 68 13.11 -14.19 19.80
N ILE A 69 11.89 -14.44 20.27
CA ILE A 69 11.51 -15.63 21.03
C ILE A 69 11.70 -16.87 20.16
N LYS A 70 11.25 -16.83 18.90
CA LYS A 70 11.43 -17.93 17.92
C LYS A 70 12.90 -18.31 17.73
N ILE A 71 13.82 -17.34 17.76
CA ILE A 71 15.27 -17.60 17.68
C ILE A 71 15.93 -17.80 19.05
N LYS A 72 15.15 -18.16 20.08
CA LYS A 72 15.58 -18.44 21.46
C LYS A 72 16.33 -17.26 22.13
N LYS A 73 16.01 -16.03 21.76
CA LYS A 73 16.52 -14.81 22.43
C LYS A 73 15.48 -14.27 23.39
N LYS A 74 15.95 -13.62 24.47
CA LYS A 74 15.09 -12.93 25.44
C LYS A 74 14.22 -11.88 24.73
N SER A 75 12.97 -11.75 25.21
CA SER A 75 12.09 -10.64 24.82
C SER A 75 12.79 -9.31 25.06
N ARG A 76 12.55 -8.34 24.19
CA ARG A 76 13.19 -7.02 24.26
C ARG A 76 12.18 -5.90 24.37
N TYR A 77 11.09 -6.03 23.65
CA TYR A 77 10.01 -5.07 23.61
C TYR A 77 8.91 -5.68 24.50
N GLU A 78 8.30 -4.92 25.39
CA GLU A 78 7.18 -5.41 26.18
C GLU A 78 6.09 -4.39 25.97
N MET A 79 5.40 -4.53 24.84
CA MET A 79 4.36 -3.59 24.46
C MET A 79 3.09 -3.94 25.23
N PRO A 80 2.59 -3.06 26.10
CA PRO A 80 1.32 -3.29 26.78
C PRO A 80 0.16 -3.32 25.79
N GLU A 81 -0.96 -3.88 26.24
CA GLU A 81 -2.24 -3.71 25.54
C GLU A 81 -2.62 -2.24 25.41
N ILE A 82 -3.26 -1.88 24.29
CA ILE A 82 -3.53 -0.47 23.95
C ILE A 82 -4.48 0.17 24.96
N SER A 83 -5.54 -0.53 25.33
CA SER A 83 -6.48 -0.09 26.36
C SER A 83 -5.77 0.12 27.70
N PHE A 84 -4.91 -0.82 28.10
CA PHE A 84 -4.10 -0.71 29.32
C PHE A 84 -3.12 0.48 29.25
N LEU A 85 -2.48 0.71 28.11
CA LEU A 85 -1.58 1.84 27.88
C LEU A 85 -2.30 3.17 28.04
N LEU A 86 -3.47 3.32 27.40
CA LEU A 86 -4.27 4.53 27.43
C LEU A 86 -4.84 4.78 28.83
N LYS A 87 -5.37 3.74 29.49
CA LYS A 87 -5.88 3.82 30.87
C LYS A 87 -4.82 4.28 31.85
N ASN A 88 -3.57 3.88 31.63
CA ASN A 88 -2.44 4.23 32.48
C ASN A 88 -1.79 5.58 32.19
N LEU A 89 -2.29 6.35 31.23
CA LEU A 89 -1.79 7.71 30.99
C LEU A 89 -2.07 8.60 32.22
N PRO A 90 -1.13 9.48 32.63
CA PRO A 90 -1.31 10.32 33.81
C PRO A 90 -2.60 11.16 33.78
N ILE A 91 -2.96 11.67 32.61
CA ILE A 91 -4.18 12.47 32.44
C ILE A 91 -5.45 11.63 32.61
N VAL A 92 -5.47 10.40 32.10
CA VAL A 92 -6.62 9.49 32.23
C VAL A 92 -6.78 9.06 33.68
N LYS A 93 -5.67 8.71 34.35
CA LYS A 93 -5.69 8.40 35.79
C LYS A 93 -6.26 9.57 36.59
N CYS A 94 -5.89 10.80 36.27
CA CYS A 94 -6.43 12.00 36.92
C CYS A 94 -7.94 12.15 36.67
N LEU A 95 -8.37 12.05 35.41
CA LEU A 95 -9.80 12.16 35.02
C LEU A 95 -10.68 11.10 35.69
N LEU A 96 -10.16 9.89 35.91
CA LEU A 96 -10.91 8.80 36.52
C LEU A 96 -10.98 8.88 38.06
N LYS A 97 -10.26 9.81 38.71
CA LYS A 97 -10.38 10.02 40.15
C LYS A 97 -11.76 10.56 40.51
N LYS A 98 -12.31 10.08 41.63
CA LYS A 98 -13.63 10.48 42.14
C LYS A 98 -13.75 12.00 42.28
N GLU A 99 -12.78 12.64 42.95
CA GLU A 99 -12.72 14.09 43.15
C GLU A 99 -12.78 14.90 41.85
N THR A 100 -12.09 14.41 40.79
CA THR A 100 -12.04 15.11 39.50
C THR A 100 -13.37 14.98 38.76
N LYS A 101 -14.03 13.82 38.86
CA LYS A 101 -15.38 13.61 38.32
C LYS A 101 -16.41 14.51 39.02
N GLU A 102 -16.40 14.55 40.34
CA GLU A 102 -17.31 15.41 41.11
C GLU A 102 -17.13 16.89 40.76
N LYS A 103 -15.89 17.36 40.63
CA LYS A 103 -15.60 18.74 40.19
C LYS A 103 -16.08 19.01 38.76
N TYR A 104 -15.90 18.05 37.86
CA TYR A 104 -16.38 18.15 36.49
C TYR A 104 -17.91 18.23 36.43
N GLN A 105 -18.60 17.34 37.15
CA GLN A 105 -20.06 17.28 37.22
C GLN A 105 -20.67 18.58 37.77
N LYS A 106 -20.04 19.21 38.77
CA LYS A 106 -20.49 20.51 39.31
C LYS A 106 -20.46 21.64 38.28
N ASN A 107 -19.50 21.61 37.36
CA ASN A 107 -19.32 22.65 36.35
C ASN A 107 -19.96 22.28 35.00
N TYR A 108 -20.69 21.16 34.92
CA TYR A 108 -21.21 20.62 33.68
C TYR A 108 -22.49 21.35 33.25
N CYS A 109 -22.53 21.80 32.00
CA CYS A 109 -23.72 22.33 31.36
C CYS A 109 -24.04 21.51 30.10
N GLU A 110 -25.22 20.88 30.07
CA GLU A 110 -25.61 19.99 28.97
C GLU A 110 -25.74 20.74 27.63
N SER A 111 -26.32 21.94 27.64
CA SER A 111 -26.52 22.73 26.42
C SER A 111 -25.20 23.19 25.79
N GLU A 112 -24.22 23.55 26.62
CA GLU A 112 -22.87 23.93 26.17
C GLU A 112 -22.08 22.71 25.71
N SER A 113 -22.13 21.61 26.46
CA SER A 113 -21.48 20.34 26.11
C SER A 113 -21.94 19.82 24.74
N LYS A 114 -23.26 19.85 24.46
CA LYS A 114 -23.80 19.47 23.14
C LYS A 114 -23.27 20.37 22.02
N LYS A 115 -23.23 21.69 22.22
CA LYS A 115 -22.69 22.65 21.23
C LYS A 115 -21.20 22.38 20.95
N LEU A 116 -20.39 22.24 22.00
CA LEU A 116 -18.96 21.94 21.88
C LEU A 116 -18.72 20.59 21.19
N TYR A 117 -19.51 19.56 21.54
CA TYR A 117 -19.43 18.25 20.90
C TYR A 117 -19.70 18.35 19.39
N SER A 118 -20.80 18.97 18.98
CA SER A 118 -21.15 19.09 17.56
C SER A 118 -20.12 19.89 16.76
N GLN A 119 -19.55 20.96 17.34
CA GLN A 119 -18.46 21.70 16.71
C GLN A 119 -17.21 20.83 16.55
N PHE A 120 -16.81 20.14 17.63
CA PHE A 120 -15.64 19.27 17.62
C PHE A 120 -15.78 18.10 16.65
N GLU A 121 -16.97 17.50 16.58
CA GLU A 121 -17.29 16.41 15.66
C GLU A 121 -17.09 16.84 14.21
N LYS A 122 -17.72 17.95 13.80
CA LYS A 122 -17.55 18.50 12.45
C LYS A 122 -16.08 18.79 12.10
N GLU A 123 -15.33 19.37 13.03
CA GLU A 123 -13.90 19.61 12.81
C GLU A 123 -13.09 18.32 12.61
N ARG A 124 -13.37 17.30 13.42
CA ARG A 124 -12.63 16.04 13.41
C ARG A 124 -13.00 15.17 12.22
N GLU A 125 -14.27 15.13 11.85
CA GLU A 125 -14.75 14.47 10.63
C GLU A 125 -14.08 15.06 9.40
N ASN A 126 -14.01 16.39 9.28
CA ASN A 126 -13.32 17.06 8.19
C ASN A 126 -11.82 16.71 8.13
N LYS A 127 -11.14 16.66 9.28
CA LYS A 127 -9.72 16.27 9.35
C LYS A 127 -9.52 14.80 8.98
N ASN A 128 -10.41 13.91 9.43
CA ASN A 128 -10.35 12.49 9.12
C ASN A 128 -10.65 12.25 7.63
N LYS A 129 -11.68 12.90 7.08
CA LYS A 129 -12.06 12.83 5.66
C LYS A 129 -10.88 13.20 4.75
N LYS A 130 -10.22 14.34 5.00
CA LYS A 130 -9.02 14.76 4.25
C LYS A 130 -7.90 13.73 4.29
N ARG A 131 -7.75 13.00 5.40
CA ARG A 131 -6.73 11.95 5.53
C ARG A 131 -7.15 10.66 4.85
N TYR A 132 -8.43 10.27 4.91
CA TYR A 132 -8.99 9.16 4.15
C TYR A 132 -8.83 9.37 2.65
N GLU A 133 -9.18 10.55 2.13
CA GLU A 133 -9.04 10.88 0.71
C GLU A 133 -7.59 10.74 0.22
N LYS A 134 -6.60 11.15 1.03
CA LYS A 134 -5.18 10.97 0.71
C LYS A 134 -4.77 9.51 0.64
N LEU A 135 -5.23 8.68 1.59
CA LEU A 135 -4.94 7.24 1.60
C LEU A 135 -5.62 6.53 0.43
N SER A 136 -6.90 6.86 0.18
CA SER A 136 -7.68 6.31 -0.93
C SER A 136 -7.01 6.62 -2.26
N LYS A 137 -6.56 7.86 -2.47
CA LYS A 137 -5.83 8.27 -3.67
C LYS A 137 -4.50 7.53 -3.82
N ALA A 138 -3.78 7.29 -2.72
CA ALA A 138 -2.52 6.53 -2.76
C ALA A 138 -2.72 5.04 -3.07
N GLN A 139 -3.88 4.48 -2.73
CA GLN A 139 -4.23 3.07 -2.95
C GLN A 139 -5.05 2.86 -4.24
N GLU A 140 -5.50 3.92 -4.89
CA GLU A 140 -6.42 3.90 -6.04
C GLU A 140 -5.91 3.05 -7.21
N LEU A 141 -4.62 3.09 -7.52
CA LEU A 141 -4.03 2.30 -8.62
C LEU A 141 -3.35 1.02 -8.14
N VAL A 142 -3.34 0.77 -6.83
CA VAL A 142 -2.70 -0.40 -6.26
C VAL A 142 -3.67 -1.57 -6.32
N GLN A 143 -3.14 -2.78 -6.56
CA GLN A 143 -3.92 -4.01 -6.54
C GLN A 143 -3.93 -4.61 -5.14
N GLN A 144 -5.10 -4.95 -4.61
CA GLN A 144 -5.27 -5.48 -3.26
C GLN A 144 -5.32 -7.02 -3.27
N VAL A 145 -4.34 -7.64 -3.93
CA VAL A 145 -4.25 -9.09 -4.10
C VAL A 145 -2.85 -9.60 -3.78
N GLU A 146 -2.75 -10.91 -3.59
CA GLU A 146 -1.49 -11.59 -3.29
C GLU A 146 -1.11 -12.61 -4.38
N PRO A 147 -0.62 -12.16 -5.54
CA PRO A 147 -0.24 -13.07 -6.60
C PRO A 147 1.02 -13.88 -6.24
N GLU A 148 1.08 -15.12 -6.71
CA GLU A 148 2.11 -16.11 -6.38
C GLU A 148 3.54 -15.62 -6.68
N PHE A 149 3.71 -14.79 -7.72
CA PHE A 149 5.03 -14.31 -8.10
C PHE A 149 5.60 -13.26 -7.14
N LEU A 150 4.81 -12.65 -6.25
CA LEU A 150 5.29 -11.63 -5.31
C LEU A 150 6.42 -12.15 -4.43
N ASP A 151 6.27 -13.37 -3.91
CA ASP A 151 7.30 -13.99 -3.05
C ASP A 151 8.62 -14.16 -3.79
N LYS A 152 8.56 -14.51 -5.08
CA LYS A 152 9.73 -14.60 -5.95
C LYS A 152 10.37 -13.23 -6.17
N LEU A 153 9.59 -12.18 -6.46
CA LEU A 153 10.10 -10.81 -6.64
C LEU A 153 10.81 -10.28 -5.37
N MET A 154 10.14 -10.40 -4.23
CA MET A 154 10.68 -10.00 -2.93
C MET A 154 11.95 -10.80 -2.59
N GLY A 155 11.98 -12.09 -2.94
CA GLY A 155 13.16 -12.95 -2.81
C GLY A 155 14.34 -12.45 -3.64
N ILE A 156 14.11 -12.08 -4.91
CA ILE A 156 15.15 -11.55 -5.82
C ILE A 156 15.73 -10.24 -5.25
N TYR A 157 14.90 -9.36 -4.70
CA TYR A 157 15.34 -8.08 -4.12
C TYR A 157 16.45 -8.26 -3.07
N PHE A 158 16.29 -9.24 -2.17
CA PHE A 158 17.23 -9.48 -1.07
C PHE A 158 18.47 -10.30 -1.44
N ARG A 159 18.62 -10.75 -2.70
CA ARG A 159 19.83 -11.46 -3.13
C ARG A 159 21.06 -10.55 -3.06
N LYS A 160 22.22 -11.14 -2.83
CA LYS A 160 23.49 -10.42 -2.61
C LYS A 160 24.05 -9.79 -3.89
N ASN A 161 23.70 -10.34 -5.06
CA ASN A 161 24.15 -9.93 -6.39
C ASN A 161 23.21 -8.95 -7.09
N THR A 162 22.02 -8.68 -6.53
CA THR A 162 21.09 -7.71 -7.10
C THR A 162 21.69 -6.30 -7.02
N SER A 163 21.84 -5.66 -8.18
CA SER A 163 22.30 -4.28 -8.29
C SER A 163 21.30 -3.31 -7.65
N GLN A 164 21.75 -2.09 -7.37
CA GLN A 164 20.87 -1.03 -6.87
C GLN A 164 19.72 -0.75 -7.85
N GLU A 165 20.05 -0.66 -9.14
CA GLU A 165 19.09 -0.44 -10.21
C GLU A 165 18.02 -1.52 -10.27
N ASN A 166 18.41 -2.80 -10.26
CA ASN A 166 17.45 -3.92 -10.25
C ASN A 166 16.60 -3.94 -8.98
N ARG A 167 17.14 -3.50 -7.84
CA ARG A 167 16.33 -3.31 -6.62
C ARG A 167 15.29 -2.22 -6.81
N MET A 168 15.59 -1.14 -7.52
CA MET A 168 14.62 -0.07 -7.80
C MET A 168 13.47 -0.58 -8.68
N TYR A 169 13.78 -1.36 -9.73
CA TYR A 169 12.75 -1.98 -10.57
C TYR A 169 11.90 -2.98 -9.80
N LEU A 170 12.53 -3.88 -9.02
CA LEU A 170 11.80 -4.83 -8.17
C LEU A 170 10.92 -4.11 -7.15
N PHE A 171 11.42 -3.02 -6.57
CA PHE A 171 10.64 -2.18 -5.67
C PHE A 171 9.41 -1.61 -6.38
N SER A 172 9.56 -1.06 -7.59
CA SER A 172 8.44 -0.49 -8.34
C SER A 172 7.44 -1.54 -8.83
N GLU A 173 7.83 -2.80 -8.95
CA GLU A 173 6.88 -3.88 -9.22
C GLU A 173 6.15 -4.34 -7.96
N VAL A 174 6.82 -4.42 -6.82
CA VAL A 174 6.18 -4.82 -5.56
C VAL A 174 5.24 -3.73 -5.03
N GLU A 175 5.53 -2.44 -5.27
CA GLU A 175 4.68 -1.34 -4.78
C GLU A 175 3.31 -1.24 -5.48
N LYS A 176 3.13 -1.96 -6.60
CA LYS A 176 1.84 -2.09 -7.30
C LYS A 176 0.84 -2.98 -6.57
N TYR A 177 1.27 -3.69 -5.52
CA TYR A 177 0.45 -4.63 -4.76
C TYR A 177 0.40 -4.25 -3.28
N TYR A 178 -0.81 -4.15 -2.73
CA TYR A 178 -1.08 -3.87 -1.33
C TYR A 178 -1.65 -5.13 -0.67
N CYS A 179 -0.80 -5.83 0.07
CA CYS A 179 -1.19 -6.94 0.93
C CYS A 179 -0.26 -7.00 2.15
N GLN A 180 -0.56 -7.87 3.12
CA GLN A 180 0.25 -7.95 4.34
C GLN A 180 1.71 -8.33 4.04
N LYS A 181 1.95 -9.17 3.02
CA LYS A 181 3.30 -9.53 2.59
C LYS A 181 4.10 -8.35 2.04
N THR A 182 3.49 -7.49 1.21
CA THR A 182 4.20 -6.30 0.68
C THR A 182 4.47 -5.28 1.77
N VAL A 183 3.54 -5.11 2.73
CA VAL A 183 3.77 -4.29 3.93
C VAL A 183 4.97 -4.81 4.73
N ASP A 184 5.01 -6.11 5.03
CA ASP A 184 6.13 -6.72 5.76
C ASP A 184 7.46 -6.65 4.98
N PHE A 185 7.40 -6.75 3.65
CA PHE A 185 8.55 -6.50 2.77
C PHE A 185 9.07 -5.08 2.90
N PHE A 186 8.24 -4.04 2.74
CA PHE A 186 8.70 -2.66 2.85
C PHE A 186 9.17 -2.33 4.27
N ARG A 187 8.54 -2.88 5.32
CA ARG A 187 9.04 -2.78 6.70
C ARG A 187 10.44 -3.38 6.82
N LYS A 188 10.71 -4.52 6.18
CA LYS A 188 12.02 -5.16 6.15
C LYS A 188 13.04 -4.38 5.32
N VAL A 189 12.66 -3.83 4.15
CA VAL A 189 13.52 -2.95 3.34
C VAL A 189 13.90 -1.72 4.16
N HIS A 190 12.91 -1.01 4.72
CA HIS A 190 13.13 0.11 5.62
C HIS A 190 14.11 -0.25 6.76
N ASP A 191 13.96 -1.44 7.32
CA ASP A 191 14.71 -1.86 8.49
C ASP A 191 16.16 -2.30 8.23
N THR A 192 16.46 -2.74 7.01
CA THR A 192 17.70 -3.44 6.68
C THR A 192 18.47 -2.85 5.52
N GLU A 193 17.83 -2.08 4.63
CA GLU A 193 18.46 -1.52 3.44
C GLU A 193 19.44 -0.41 3.81
N TYR A 194 20.64 -0.44 3.25
CA TYR A 194 21.70 0.52 3.56
C TYR A 194 21.70 1.72 2.62
N ASN A 195 21.20 1.57 1.40
CA ASN A 195 20.98 2.67 0.47
C ASN A 195 19.87 3.61 0.99
N ASN A 196 20.11 4.92 1.01
CA ASN A 196 19.14 5.87 1.56
C ASN A 196 17.91 6.02 0.66
N GLN A 197 18.09 6.08 -0.67
CA GLN A 197 16.99 6.24 -1.62
C GLN A 197 15.93 5.13 -1.48
N LEU A 198 16.36 3.86 -1.48
CA LEU A 198 15.46 2.72 -1.33
C LEU A 198 14.78 2.69 0.06
N ARG A 199 15.49 3.10 1.11
CA ARG A 199 14.95 3.15 2.47
C ARG A 199 13.91 4.26 2.64
N GLU A 200 14.19 5.44 2.12
CA GLU A 200 13.29 6.59 2.12
C GLU A 200 12.05 6.28 1.26
N ARG A 201 12.23 5.62 0.10
CA ARG A 201 11.11 5.15 -0.70
C ARG A 201 10.22 4.16 0.06
N ALA A 202 10.80 3.19 0.77
CA ALA A 202 10.05 2.25 1.63
C ALA A 202 9.29 2.98 2.75
N PHE A 203 9.93 3.97 3.37
CA PHE A 203 9.32 4.81 4.40
C PHE A 203 8.10 5.57 3.85
N LEU A 204 8.27 6.28 2.73
CA LEU A 204 7.19 7.06 2.10
C LEU A 204 6.04 6.16 1.68
N ARG A 205 6.33 5.02 1.04
CA ARG A 205 5.30 4.08 0.59
C ARG A 205 4.45 3.53 1.75
N LEU A 206 5.09 3.18 2.87
CA LEU A 206 4.36 2.74 4.07
C LEU A 206 3.50 3.86 4.66
N GLN A 207 3.99 5.10 4.67
CA GLN A 207 3.20 6.25 5.13
C GLN A 207 2.00 6.54 4.22
N GLU A 208 2.18 6.45 2.90
CA GLU A 208 1.12 6.58 1.91
C GLU A 208 0.00 5.55 2.11
N TRP A 209 0.37 4.33 2.52
CA TRP A 209 -0.59 3.27 2.88
C TRP A 209 -1.14 3.40 4.30
N GLY A 210 -0.73 4.43 5.04
CA GLY A 210 -1.21 4.73 6.38
C GLY A 210 -0.59 3.89 7.49
N HIS A 211 0.53 3.21 7.22
CA HIS A 211 1.28 2.44 8.21
C HIS A 211 2.20 3.34 9.03
N TYR A 212 2.26 3.09 10.34
CA TYR A 212 3.25 3.76 11.17
C TYR A 212 4.67 3.30 10.84
N ILE A 213 5.57 4.26 10.62
CA ILE A 213 6.99 3.99 10.61
C ILE A 213 7.82 5.22 11.01
N ARG A 214 9.01 5.00 11.59
CA ARG A 214 10.00 6.04 11.91
C ARG A 214 11.28 5.80 11.13
N LEU A 215 11.72 6.78 10.36
CA LEU A 215 12.97 6.70 9.63
C LEU A 215 14.15 6.64 10.61
N ARG A 216 14.88 5.52 10.59
CA ARG A 216 16.03 5.30 11.49
C ARG A 216 17.31 5.88 10.90
N LYS A 217 18.15 6.48 11.75
CA LYS A 217 19.49 6.93 11.35
C LYS A 217 20.31 5.73 10.83
N GLY A 218 20.99 5.91 9.69
CA GLY A 218 21.73 4.83 9.03
C GLY A 218 22.79 4.14 9.90
N LYS A 219 23.32 4.83 10.92
CA LYS A 219 24.27 4.24 11.89
C LYS A 219 23.73 3.04 12.67
N TYR A 220 22.40 2.89 12.75
CA TYR A 220 21.75 1.76 13.44
C TYR A 220 21.49 0.56 12.52
N ILE A 221 21.86 0.65 11.24
CA ILE A 221 21.62 -0.42 10.26
C ILE A 221 22.84 -1.31 10.19
N VAL A 222 22.60 -2.60 10.40
CA VAL A 222 23.67 -3.60 10.51
C VAL A 222 24.09 -4.08 9.12
N ILE A 223 25.35 -3.85 8.77
CA ILE A 223 25.98 -4.45 7.59
C ILE A 223 26.33 -5.90 7.92
N LYS A 224 25.62 -6.85 7.30
CA LYS A 224 25.76 -8.29 7.55
C LYS A 224 27.05 -8.92 7.02
N THR A 225 27.67 -8.32 6.00
CA THR A 225 28.90 -8.89 5.40
C THR A 225 30.12 -8.67 6.31
N LYS A 226 30.97 -9.71 6.43
CA LYS A 226 32.27 -9.64 7.11
C LYS A 226 33.41 -9.16 6.18
N ASN A 227 33.23 -9.26 4.85
CA ASN A 227 34.25 -8.85 3.87
C ASN A 227 34.51 -7.34 3.93
N LYS A 228 35.76 -6.95 4.22
CA LYS A 228 36.19 -5.56 4.41
C LYS A 228 35.95 -4.67 3.18
N LYS A 229 36.38 -5.10 1.98
CA LYS A 229 36.19 -4.36 0.71
C LYS A 229 34.71 -4.09 0.45
N ARG A 230 33.86 -5.11 0.63
CA ARG A 230 32.40 -4.96 0.45
C ARG A 230 31.78 -4.04 1.49
N ARG A 231 32.23 -4.08 2.75
CA ARG A 231 31.76 -3.16 3.81
C ARG A 231 32.12 -1.71 3.48
N GLU A 232 33.33 -1.47 2.98
CA GLU A 232 33.78 -0.14 2.56
C GLU A 232 32.96 0.38 1.38
N PHE A 233 32.76 -0.44 0.33
CA PHE A 233 31.86 -0.11 -0.78
C PHE A 233 30.46 0.28 -0.29
N ILE A 234 29.87 -0.53 0.60
CA ILE A 234 28.52 -0.27 1.12
C ILE A 234 28.48 1.07 1.86
N LYS A 235 29.48 1.34 2.70
CA LYS A 235 29.55 2.55 3.53
C LYS A 235 29.80 3.82 2.72
N LYS A 236 30.73 3.78 1.76
CA LYS A 236 31.22 4.95 1.03
C LYS A 236 30.43 5.22 -0.26
N ILE A 237 30.05 4.18 -1.00
CA ILE A 237 29.47 4.31 -2.35
C ILE A 237 27.97 3.97 -2.32
N TYR A 238 27.61 2.72 -2.02
CA TYR A 238 26.23 2.23 -2.14
C TYR A 238 25.22 3.03 -1.31
N LYS A 239 25.63 3.55 -0.15
CA LYS A 239 24.80 4.35 0.77
C LYS A 239 24.05 5.49 0.05
N ASN A 240 24.77 6.21 -0.79
CA ASN A 240 24.32 7.45 -1.44
C ASN A 240 24.19 7.27 -2.96
N GLN A 241 24.33 6.04 -3.47
CA GLN A 241 24.08 5.75 -4.88
C GLN A 241 22.63 6.07 -5.20
N LEU A 242 22.42 6.92 -6.20
CA LEU A 242 21.10 7.28 -6.72
C LEU A 242 20.90 6.61 -8.07
N THR A 243 19.68 6.17 -8.33
CA THR A 243 19.29 5.64 -9.64
C THR A 243 17.85 6.02 -9.93
N SER A 244 17.62 6.49 -11.15
CA SER A 244 16.28 6.76 -11.69
C SER A 244 15.81 5.59 -12.53
N LEU A 245 14.50 5.34 -12.51
CA LEU A 245 13.88 4.35 -13.38
C LEU A 245 13.80 4.91 -14.81
N LYS A 246 14.22 4.12 -15.80
CA LYS A 246 14.01 4.45 -17.21
C LYS A 246 12.58 4.07 -17.57
N CYS A 247 11.70 5.05 -17.59
CA CYS A 247 10.28 4.85 -17.77
C CYS A 247 9.87 4.99 -19.25
N THR A 248 10.41 4.13 -20.12
CA THR A 248 10.08 4.10 -21.57
C THR A 248 9.52 2.75 -21.98
N PRO A 249 8.66 2.68 -23.01
CA PRO A 249 8.15 1.40 -23.53
C PRO A 249 9.27 0.44 -23.95
N LYS A 250 10.32 0.95 -24.61
CA LYS A 250 11.49 0.16 -25.04
C LYS A 250 12.26 -0.47 -23.85
N GLU A 251 12.38 0.25 -22.74
CA GLU A 251 13.00 -0.32 -21.53
C GLU A 251 12.13 -1.46 -20.99
N LEU A 252 10.81 -1.28 -20.93
CA LEU A 252 9.91 -2.33 -20.44
C LEU A 252 9.94 -3.57 -21.34
N GLU A 253 9.92 -3.38 -22.66
CA GLU A 253 10.10 -4.44 -23.65
C GLU A 253 11.38 -5.24 -23.38
N LYS A 254 12.53 -4.56 -23.34
CA LYS A 254 13.83 -5.18 -23.02
C LYS A 254 13.79 -5.96 -21.70
N ARG A 255 13.17 -5.39 -20.67
CA ARG A 255 13.02 -6.05 -19.37
C ARG A 255 12.11 -7.26 -19.43
N ILE A 256 11.05 -7.27 -20.23
CA ILE A 256 10.19 -8.45 -20.41
C ILE A 256 11.00 -9.61 -20.98
N GLU A 257 11.96 -9.35 -21.87
CA GLU A 257 12.80 -10.38 -22.46
C GLU A 257 13.91 -10.85 -21.49
N GLU A 258 14.66 -9.91 -20.91
CA GLU A 258 15.89 -10.21 -20.17
C GLU A 258 15.64 -10.51 -18.69
N SER A 259 14.65 -9.85 -18.08
CA SER A 259 14.55 -9.74 -16.63
C SER A 259 13.54 -10.74 -16.03
N LEU A 260 13.96 -11.42 -14.97
CA LEU A 260 13.10 -12.36 -14.26
C LEU A 260 11.88 -11.68 -13.62
N ASP A 261 12.00 -10.41 -13.22
CA ASP A 261 10.90 -9.69 -12.57
C ASP A 261 9.69 -9.49 -13.47
N GLN A 262 9.89 -9.40 -14.79
CA GLN A 262 8.80 -9.25 -15.75
C GLN A 262 8.29 -10.61 -16.23
N ARG A 263 9.17 -11.59 -16.48
CA ARG A 263 8.80 -12.90 -17.04
C ARG A 263 7.94 -13.75 -16.11
N ILE A 264 8.18 -13.68 -14.79
CA ILE A 264 7.45 -14.51 -13.82
C ILE A 264 6.05 -14.00 -13.51
N LYS A 265 5.65 -12.83 -14.04
CA LYS A 265 4.34 -12.26 -13.80
C LYS A 265 3.27 -13.04 -14.55
N SER A 266 2.14 -13.16 -13.90
CA SER A 266 0.95 -13.79 -14.44
C SER A 266 -0.28 -13.06 -13.93
N TYR A 267 -1.28 -12.92 -14.78
CA TYR A 267 -2.52 -12.25 -14.45
C TYR A 267 -3.68 -13.22 -14.66
N ASP A 268 -4.71 -13.12 -13.83
CA ASP A 268 -5.94 -13.89 -14.01
C ASP A 268 -6.73 -13.31 -15.18
N TYR A 269 -6.86 -11.99 -15.24
CA TYR A 269 -7.63 -11.30 -16.27
C TYR A 269 -6.85 -10.18 -16.95
N PHE A 270 -6.93 -10.11 -18.28
CA PHE A 270 -6.59 -8.91 -19.06
C PHE A 270 -7.86 -8.08 -19.27
N ILE A 271 -7.87 -6.79 -18.92
CA ILE A 271 -9.03 -5.92 -19.09
C ILE A 271 -8.91 -5.11 -20.39
N SER A 272 -9.65 -5.53 -21.42
CA SER A 272 -9.77 -4.76 -22.67
C SER A 272 -10.93 -3.77 -22.55
N HIS A 273 -10.63 -2.48 -22.69
CA HIS A 273 -11.58 -1.40 -22.44
C HIS A 273 -11.20 -0.13 -23.21
N SER A 274 -12.16 0.79 -23.35
CA SER A 274 -11.84 2.13 -23.81
C SER A 274 -11.23 2.98 -22.70
N SER A 275 -10.22 3.75 -23.04
CA SER A 275 -9.55 4.69 -22.15
C SER A 275 -10.46 5.75 -21.50
N LYS A 276 -11.68 5.96 -22.04
CA LYS A 276 -12.73 6.83 -21.50
C LYS A 276 -13.43 6.23 -20.27
N ASN A 277 -13.38 4.90 -20.10
CA ASN A 277 -14.13 4.17 -19.05
C ASN A 277 -13.30 3.93 -17.79
N SER A 278 -12.41 4.86 -17.44
CA SER A 278 -11.44 4.65 -16.36
C SER A 278 -12.08 4.44 -14.98
N SER A 279 -13.25 5.03 -14.72
CA SER A 279 -13.99 4.84 -13.47
C SER A 279 -14.53 3.42 -13.34
N LEU A 280 -15.20 2.92 -14.38
CA LEU A 280 -15.76 1.57 -14.42
C LEU A 280 -14.67 0.49 -14.24
N VAL A 281 -13.49 0.68 -14.86
CA VAL A 281 -12.38 -0.26 -14.70
C VAL A 281 -11.83 -0.28 -13.27
N LYS A 282 -11.88 0.84 -12.52
CA LYS A 282 -11.50 0.84 -11.11
C LYS A 282 -12.48 0.03 -10.26
N GLU A 283 -13.77 0.14 -10.53
CA GLU A 283 -14.81 -0.66 -9.85
C GLU A 283 -14.63 -2.15 -10.14
N ILE A 284 -14.45 -2.51 -11.42
CA ILE A 284 -14.16 -3.88 -11.85
C ILE A 284 -12.92 -4.43 -11.13
N LYS A 285 -11.83 -3.64 -11.05
CA LYS A 285 -10.62 -4.01 -10.31
C LYS A 285 -10.92 -4.30 -8.84
N GLU A 286 -11.71 -3.47 -8.18
CA GLU A 286 -12.05 -3.65 -6.77
C GLU A 286 -12.83 -4.93 -6.53
N ILE A 287 -13.81 -5.22 -7.39
CA ILE A 287 -14.61 -6.46 -7.35
C ILE A 287 -13.70 -7.69 -7.51
N PHE A 288 -12.86 -7.73 -8.56
CA PHE A 288 -11.96 -8.86 -8.78
C PHE A 288 -10.87 -9.01 -7.72
N ASN A 289 -10.35 -7.91 -7.18
CA ASN A 289 -9.39 -7.97 -6.10
C ASN A 289 -10.01 -8.54 -4.81
N ALA A 290 -11.29 -8.27 -4.54
CA ALA A 290 -12.00 -8.86 -3.39
C ALA A 290 -12.04 -10.40 -3.48
N ASP A 291 -12.10 -10.95 -4.70
CA ASP A 291 -12.01 -12.38 -4.99
C ASP A 291 -10.56 -12.89 -5.17
N ASN A 292 -9.58 -12.07 -4.76
CA ASN A 292 -8.14 -12.34 -4.88
C ASN A 292 -7.68 -12.66 -6.32
N LYS A 293 -8.31 -12.02 -7.33
CA LYS A 293 -7.95 -12.15 -8.74
C LYS A 293 -7.04 -11.00 -9.18
N ASN A 294 -5.87 -11.32 -9.72
CA ASN A 294 -4.91 -10.34 -10.21
C ASN A 294 -5.27 -9.89 -11.62
N ILE A 295 -5.51 -8.60 -11.82
CA ILE A 295 -5.91 -8.06 -13.12
C ILE A 295 -4.76 -7.37 -13.82
N TYR A 296 -4.78 -7.34 -15.15
CA TYR A 296 -3.90 -6.49 -15.95
C TYR A 296 -4.71 -5.40 -16.64
N CYS A 297 -4.23 -4.17 -16.48
CA CYS A 297 -4.69 -3.00 -17.21
C CYS A 297 -3.47 -2.10 -17.41
N ASP A 298 -3.23 -1.65 -18.64
CA ASP A 298 -2.05 -0.91 -19.08
C ASP A 298 -1.76 0.34 -18.24
N TRP A 299 -2.76 1.21 -18.03
CA TRP A 299 -2.60 2.46 -17.27
C TRP A 299 -2.68 2.29 -15.74
N ILE A 300 -2.94 1.08 -15.25
CA ILE A 300 -2.83 0.73 -13.82
C ILE A 300 -1.50 0.04 -13.55
N SER A 301 -1.22 -1.02 -14.32
CA SER A 301 -0.12 -1.95 -14.10
C SER A 301 1.20 -1.43 -14.66
N ASP A 302 1.21 -0.73 -15.80
CA ASP A 302 2.43 -0.28 -16.47
C ASP A 302 2.44 1.25 -16.72
N ASN A 303 1.71 1.99 -15.90
CA ASN A 303 1.48 3.45 -16.02
C ASN A 303 2.74 4.31 -16.16
N HIS A 304 3.85 3.88 -15.57
CA HIS A 304 5.12 4.57 -15.65
C HIS A 304 5.75 4.44 -17.04
N TYR A 305 5.58 3.29 -17.70
CA TYR A 305 6.19 2.97 -18.99
C TYR A 305 5.27 3.31 -20.16
N LEU A 306 3.99 2.94 -20.08
CA LEU A 306 3.02 3.04 -21.18
C LEU A 306 2.26 4.36 -21.13
N LYS A 307 3.00 5.46 -21.31
CA LYS A 307 2.38 6.79 -21.45
C LYS A 307 1.78 6.94 -22.84
N ARG A 308 0.58 7.53 -22.94
CA ARG A 308 -0.11 7.79 -24.22
C ARG A 308 0.70 8.64 -25.19
N THR A 309 1.57 9.50 -24.69
CA THR A 309 2.47 10.33 -25.51
C THR A 309 3.65 9.56 -26.10
N LEU A 310 3.87 8.31 -25.71
CA LEU A 310 5.03 7.49 -26.08
C LEU A 310 4.60 6.18 -26.79
N ILE A 311 3.39 6.12 -27.34
CA ILE A 311 2.91 4.94 -28.03
C ILE A 311 3.84 4.63 -29.21
N SER A 312 4.28 3.37 -29.28
CA SER A 312 5.23 2.88 -30.28
C SER A 312 5.04 1.39 -30.51
N GLU A 313 5.80 0.80 -31.44
CA GLU A 313 5.82 -0.65 -31.66
C GLU A 313 6.17 -1.43 -30.38
N ALA A 314 7.06 -0.88 -29.53
CA ALA A 314 7.39 -1.43 -28.23
C ALA A 314 6.14 -1.54 -27.32
N THR A 315 5.23 -0.58 -27.36
CA THR A 315 3.95 -0.63 -26.63
C THR A 315 3.12 -1.82 -27.08
N LYS A 316 3.02 -2.05 -28.39
CA LYS A 316 2.31 -3.19 -28.99
C LYS A 316 2.92 -4.52 -28.53
N ILE A 317 4.25 -4.62 -28.53
CA ILE A 317 4.97 -5.83 -28.08
C ILE A 317 4.73 -6.09 -26.59
N VAL A 318 4.81 -5.06 -25.74
CA VAL A 318 4.52 -5.16 -24.31
C VAL A 318 3.08 -5.65 -24.09
N ILE A 319 2.09 -5.04 -24.74
CA ILE A 319 0.67 -5.40 -24.59
C ILE A 319 0.45 -6.87 -25.03
N ASN A 320 1.05 -7.29 -26.13
CA ASN A 320 1.02 -8.68 -26.58
C ASN A 320 1.57 -9.64 -25.53
N LYS A 321 2.74 -9.32 -24.94
CA LYS A 321 3.31 -10.13 -23.85
C LYS A 321 2.44 -10.16 -22.60
N ARG A 322 1.72 -9.08 -22.30
CA ARG A 322 0.78 -9.04 -21.16
C ARG A 322 -0.47 -9.87 -21.40
N MET A 323 -0.97 -9.92 -22.64
CA MET A 323 -2.02 -10.85 -23.06
C MET A 323 -1.55 -12.31 -23.00
N GLU A 324 -0.31 -12.60 -23.40
CA GLU A 324 0.29 -13.93 -23.23
C GLU A 324 0.36 -14.33 -21.73
N GLN A 325 0.73 -13.40 -20.84
CA GLN A 325 0.81 -13.60 -19.39
C GLN A 325 -0.54 -13.66 -18.66
N SER A 326 -1.64 -13.29 -19.32
CA SER A 326 -2.98 -13.30 -18.74
C SER A 326 -3.71 -14.60 -19.05
N LYS A 327 -4.42 -15.18 -18.08
CA LYS A 327 -5.15 -16.45 -18.29
C LYS A 327 -6.38 -16.25 -19.17
N GLU A 328 -7.18 -15.24 -18.85
CA GLU A 328 -8.45 -14.93 -19.51
C GLU A 328 -8.52 -13.42 -19.83
N LEU A 329 -9.45 -13.02 -20.69
CA LEU A 329 -9.69 -11.61 -21.03
C LEU A 329 -11.11 -11.23 -20.67
N ILE A 330 -11.27 -10.03 -20.11
CA ILE A 330 -12.56 -9.41 -19.85
C ILE A 330 -12.67 -8.18 -20.75
N PHE A 331 -13.70 -8.19 -21.59
CA PHE A 331 -14.08 -7.08 -22.43
C PHE A 331 -15.12 -6.22 -21.70
N VAL A 332 -14.82 -4.93 -21.54
CA VAL A 332 -15.77 -3.96 -21.01
C VAL A 332 -16.55 -3.38 -22.17
N ASP A 333 -17.74 -3.92 -22.41
CA ASP A 333 -18.54 -3.62 -23.59
C ASP A 333 -19.26 -2.27 -23.48
N THR A 334 -18.62 -1.24 -24.03
CA THR A 334 -19.24 0.08 -24.20
C THR A 334 -19.13 0.54 -25.64
N PRO A 335 -19.96 1.50 -26.09
CA PRO A 335 -19.88 2.06 -27.43
C PRO A 335 -18.47 2.59 -27.79
N GLU A 336 -17.79 3.20 -26.82
CA GLU A 336 -16.43 3.71 -26.99
C GLU A 336 -15.40 2.59 -27.11
N ALA A 337 -15.64 1.45 -26.46
CA ALA A 337 -14.76 0.29 -26.53
C ALA A 337 -14.93 -0.43 -27.88
N ARG A 338 -16.16 -0.59 -28.37
CA ARG A 338 -16.46 -1.15 -29.70
C ARG A 338 -15.84 -0.33 -30.84
N ASN A 339 -15.75 0.99 -30.67
CA ASN A 339 -15.13 1.89 -31.67
C ASN A 339 -13.60 2.02 -31.55
N SER A 340 -12.96 1.35 -30.59
CA SER A 340 -11.52 1.47 -30.37
C SER A 340 -10.71 0.48 -31.20
N LEU A 341 -9.77 0.98 -31.99
CA LEU A 341 -8.84 0.16 -32.77
C LEU A 341 -7.96 -0.73 -31.88
N TRP A 342 -7.53 -0.23 -30.72
CA TRP A 342 -6.75 -1.00 -29.75
C TRP A 342 -7.54 -2.17 -29.17
N VAL A 343 -8.81 -1.93 -28.80
CA VAL A 343 -9.69 -2.99 -28.29
C VAL A 343 -9.92 -4.04 -29.38
N LYS A 344 -10.22 -3.63 -30.62
CA LYS A 344 -10.36 -4.57 -31.74
C LYS A 344 -9.09 -5.41 -31.92
N TYR A 345 -7.91 -4.79 -31.83
CA TYR A 345 -6.63 -5.48 -31.92
C TYR A 345 -6.41 -6.49 -30.77
N GLU A 346 -6.67 -6.08 -29.52
CA GLU A 346 -6.53 -6.90 -28.32
C GLU A 346 -7.44 -8.14 -28.37
N LEU A 347 -8.71 -7.96 -28.73
CA LEU A 347 -9.68 -9.06 -28.86
C LEU A 347 -9.25 -10.06 -29.95
N ASN A 348 -8.79 -9.59 -31.11
CA ASN A 348 -8.26 -10.48 -32.15
C ASN A 348 -7.00 -11.23 -31.71
N TYR A 349 -6.08 -10.54 -31.03
CA TYR A 349 -4.86 -11.16 -30.56
C TYR A 349 -5.17 -12.28 -29.55
N PHE A 350 -6.05 -12.00 -28.59
CA PHE A 350 -6.44 -12.97 -27.56
C PHE A 350 -7.26 -14.14 -28.13
N TYR A 351 -8.12 -13.86 -29.11
CA TYR A 351 -8.84 -14.89 -29.87
C TYR A 351 -7.88 -15.86 -30.57
N ASN A 352 -6.82 -15.35 -31.20
CA ASN A 352 -5.79 -16.17 -31.84
C ASN A 352 -4.95 -16.99 -30.85
N LEU A 353 -4.83 -16.55 -29.59
CA LEU A 353 -4.23 -17.35 -28.53
C LEU A 353 -5.14 -18.51 -28.05
N LYS A 354 -6.38 -18.60 -28.55
CA LYS A 354 -7.38 -19.61 -28.16
C LYS A 354 -7.68 -19.62 -26.67
N LYS A 355 -7.62 -18.45 -26.03
CA LYS A 355 -7.93 -18.26 -24.61
C LYS A 355 -9.37 -17.79 -24.44
N LYS A 356 -9.93 -18.01 -23.24
CA LYS A 356 -11.32 -17.68 -22.92
C LYS A 356 -11.50 -16.17 -22.77
N MET A 357 -12.56 -15.66 -23.38
CA MET A 357 -12.95 -14.25 -23.29
C MET A 357 -14.33 -14.13 -22.67
N TYR A 358 -14.49 -13.13 -21.82
CA TYR A 358 -15.75 -12.79 -21.17
C TYR A 358 -16.09 -11.33 -21.41
N VAL A 359 -17.37 -11.01 -21.29
CA VAL A 359 -17.90 -9.66 -21.32
C VAL A 359 -18.34 -9.27 -19.92
N TRP A 360 -18.01 -8.05 -19.51
CA TRP A 360 -18.48 -7.48 -18.25
C TRP A 360 -19.96 -7.10 -18.35
N ASN A 361 -20.78 -7.58 -17.41
CA ASN A 361 -22.18 -7.21 -17.27
C ASN A 361 -22.37 -6.33 -16.02
N GLU A 362 -22.56 -5.04 -16.24
CA GLU A 362 -22.76 -4.03 -15.20
C GLU A 362 -24.01 -4.28 -14.34
N LYS A 363 -25.06 -4.91 -14.89
CA LYS A 363 -26.33 -5.09 -14.15
C LYS A 363 -26.21 -6.08 -13.00
N ILE A 364 -25.36 -7.10 -13.18
CA ILE A 364 -25.15 -8.18 -12.21
C ILE A 364 -23.76 -8.12 -11.57
N ASN A 365 -22.93 -7.14 -11.94
CA ASN A 365 -21.54 -7.00 -11.51
C ASN A 365 -20.73 -8.29 -11.68
N SER A 366 -20.90 -8.94 -12.83
CA SER A 366 -20.29 -10.24 -13.12
C SER A 366 -19.92 -10.37 -14.59
N THR A 367 -19.27 -11.47 -14.94
CA THR A 367 -18.82 -11.75 -16.30
C THR A 367 -19.63 -12.86 -16.96
N GLU A 368 -19.86 -12.70 -18.26
CA GLU A 368 -20.53 -13.70 -19.09
C GLU A 368 -19.60 -14.14 -20.24
N PRO A 369 -19.66 -15.40 -20.71
CA PRO A 369 -18.86 -15.84 -21.84
C PRO A 369 -19.11 -14.98 -23.08
N MET A 370 -18.05 -14.55 -23.76
CA MET A 370 -18.16 -13.76 -24.98
C MET A 370 -18.75 -14.62 -26.12
N LYS A 371 -19.88 -14.17 -26.67
CA LYS A 371 -20.58 -14.82 -27.81
C LYS A 371 -20.47 -14.04 -29.11
N ASP A 372 -20.19 -12.74 -29.03
CA ASP A 372 -20.08 -11.87 -30.20
C ASP A 372 -18.69 -11.99 -30.84
N TYR A 373 -18.63 -11.94 -32.17
CA TYR A 373 -17.40 -12.02 -32.96
C TYR A 373 -17.16 -10.80 -33.86
N TRP A 374 -17.79 -9.66 -33.56
CA TRP A 374 -17.73 -8.43 -34.37
C TRP A 374 -16.30 -7.91 -34.62
N TYR A 375 -15.37 -8.25 -33.74
CA TYR A 375 -13.99 -7.81 -33.80
C TYR A 375 -13.16 -8.64 -34.78
N VAL A 376 -13.58 -9.87 -35.13
CA VAL A 376 -12.75 -10.83 -35.89
C VAL A 376 -12.30 -10.24 -37.22
N ASP A 377 -10.98 -10.18 -37.40
CA ASP A 377 -10.34 -9.56 -38.56
C ASP A 377 -9.00 -10.27 -38.83
N ASN A 378 -8.86 -10.86 -40.02
CA ASN A 378 -7.65 -11.61 -40.40
C ASN A 378 -6.42 -10.71 -40.54
N ASP A 379 -6.62 -9.44 -40.88
CA ASP A 379 -5.54 -8.47 -41.13
C ASP A 379 -5.27 -7.56 -39.92
N TYR A 380 -5.82 -7.90 -38.74
CA TYR A 380 -5.68 -7.08 -37.53
C TYR A 380 -4.23 -6.75 -37.15
N LYS A 381 -3.25 -7.58 -37.54
CA LYS A 381 -1.82 -7.34 -37.29
C LYS A 381 -1.30 -6.08 -38.01
N ASN A 382 -1.89 -5.74 -39.15
CA ASN A 382 -1.52 -4.60 -40.00
C ASN A 382 -2.30 -3.32 -39.65
N MET A 383 -3.18 -3.36 -38.64
CA MET A 383 -3.90 -2.17 -38.18
C MET A 383 -2.93 -1.09 -37.71
N LYS A 384 -3.17 0.14 -38.17
CA LYS A 384 -2.44 1.32 -37.71
C LYS A 384 -3.03 1.79 -36.38
N LEU A 385 -2.34 1.44 -35.29
CA LEU A 385 -2.78 1.69 -33.91
C LEU A 385 -2.34 3.05 -33.34
N PHE A 386 -1.44 3.75 -34.04
CA PHE A 386 -0.86 5.04 -33.67
C PHE A 386 -0.36 5.81 -34.90
#